data_AF-A0A356VTV5-F1
#
_entry.id   AF-A0A356VTV5-F1
#
_cell.length_a   1.000
_cell.length_b   1.000
_cell.length_c   1.000
_cell.angle_alpha   90.00
_cell.angle_beta   90.00
_cell.angle_gamma   90.00
#
_symmetry.space_group_name_H-M   'P 1'
#
loop_
_entity.id
_entity.type
_entity.pdbx_description
1 polymer ?
#
loop_
_entity_poly.entity_id
_entity_poly.type
_entity_poly.pdbx_seq_one_letter_code
_entity_poly.pdbx_strand_id
1 'polypeptide(L)' 'QGYIDQAIEWQADIYISGEVSEQTTHLALENNIHYLAAGHHATERLGVKALGEHLAEKFSLEVCFIDLENPV' A
#
# COMPACT_ATOMS: atom_id res chain seq x y z
N GLN A 1 -6.02 -2.40 -5.67
CA GLN A 1 -6.74 -2.48 -4.39
C GLN A 1 -7.96 -3.38 -4.60
N GLY A 2 -8.31 -4.24 -3.64
CA GLY A 2 -9.41 -5.22 -3.80
C GLY A 2 -9.00 -6.69 -3.67
N TYR A 3 -7.92 -7.00 -2.94
CA TYR A 3 -7.46 -8.38 -2.71
C TYR A 3 -7.87 -8.93 -1.34
N ILE A 4 -8.88 -8.32 -0.70
CA ILE A 4 -9.32 -8.79 0.63
C ILE A 4 -9.88 -10.21 0.58
N ASP A 5 -10.60 -10.56 -0.50
CA ASP A 5 -11.12 -11.94 -0.69
C ASP A 5 -9.98 -12.95 -0.75
N GLN A 6 -8.90 -12.61 -1.44
CA GLN A 6 -7.71 -13.46 -1.51
C GLN A 6 -6.98 -13.57 -0.17
N ALA A 7 -6.93 -12.47 0.61
CA ALA A 7 -6.37 -12.50 1.96
C ALA A 7 -7.21 -13.39 2.90
N ILE A 8 -8.53 -13.38 2.75
CA ILE A 8 -9.46 -14.25 3.48
C ILE A 8 -9.25 -15.72 3.07
N GLU A 9 -9.15 -16.00 1.76
CA GLU A 9 -8.86 -17.35 1.26
C GLU A 9 -7.52 -17.90 1.78
N TRP A 10 -6.53 -17.02 1.96
CA TRP A 10 -5.23 -17.35 2.54
C TRP A 10 -5.23 -17.42 4.06
N GLN A 11 -6.37 -17.18 4.71
CA GLN A 11 -6.51 -17.14 6.18
C GLN A 11 -5.53 -16.17 6.83
N ALA A 12 -5.28 -15.02 6.20
CA ALA A 12 -4.46 -13.98 6.77
C ALA A 12 -5.15 -13.33 7.98
N ASP A 13 -4.38 -12.99 9.01
CA ASP A 13 -4.90 -12.30 10.20
C ASP A 13 -5.24 -10.82 9.91
N ILE A 14 -4.47 -10.18 9.01
CA ILE A 14 -4.58 -8.76 8.68
C ILE A 14 -4.37 -8.53 7.18
N TYR A 15 -5.21 -7.68 6.58
CA TYR A 15 -5.03 -7.13 5.24
C TYR A 15 -4.78 -5.61 5.31
N ILE A 16 -3.68 -5.13 4.71
CA ILE A 16 -3.25 -3.73 4.72
C ILE A 16 -3.28 -3.19 3.29
N SER A 17 -3.94 -2.05 3.05
CA SER A 17 -4.09 -1.44 1.72
C SER A 17 -4.20 0.09 1.82
N GLY A 18 -4.14 0.78 0.67
CA GLY A 18 -4.17 2.25 0.59
C GLY A 18 -5.53 2.88 0.87
N GLU A 19 -6.54 2.57 0.07
CA GLU A 19 -7.90 3.12 0.19
C GLU A 19 -8.86 2.09 0.81
N VAL A 20 -9.98 2.58 1.34
CA VAL A 20 -11.07 1.75 1.86
C VAL A 20 -12.33 1.96 1.03
N SER A 21 -13.10 0.89 0.83
CA SER A 21 -14.46 0.95 0.30
C SER A 21 -15.46 0.39 1.31
N GLU A 22 -16.74 0.73 1.16
CA GLU A 22 -17.83 0.19 1.99
C GLU A 22 -17.81 -1.35 1.99
N GLN A 23 -17.69 -1.97 0.81
CA GLN A 23 -17.58 -3.42 0.65
C GLN A 23 -16.41 -4.00 1.46
N THR A 24 -15.26 -3.33 1.47
CA THR A 24 -14.07 -3.82 2.18
C THR A 24 -14.31 -3.87 3.70
N THR A 25 -15.07 -2.92 4.23
CA THR A 25 -15.45 -2.89 5.65
C THR A 25 -16.36 -4.07 6.02
N HIS A 26 -17.38 -4.34 5.21
CA HIS A 26 -18.29 -5.45 5.45
C HIS A 26 -17.59 -6.80 5.35
N LEU A 27 -16.76 -7.00 4.32
CA LEU A 27 -15.98 -8.24 4.16
C LEU A 27 -15.04 -8.48 5.33
N ALA A 28 -14.40 -7.44 5.86
CA ALA A 28 -13.52 -7.57 7.02
C ALA A 28 -14.27 -8.02 8.27
N LEU A 29 -15.43 -7.41 8.55
CA LEU A 29 -16.27 -7.74 9.70
C LEU A 29 -16.87 -9.13 9.61
N GLU A 30 -17.37 -9.51 8.43
CA GLU A 30 -18.03 -10.81 8.20
C GLU A 30 -17.05 -11.98 8.22
N ASN A 31 -15.80 -11.76 7.78
CA ASN A 31 -14.77 -12.81 7.70
C ASN A 31 -13.75 -12.75 8.85
N ASN A 32 -13.97 -11.86 9.82
CA ASN A 32 -13.15 -11.72 11.02
C ASN A 32 -11.65 -11.51 10.73
N ILE A 33 -11.34 -10.73 9.70
CA ILE A 33 -9.99 -10.30 9.31
C ILE A 33 -9.80 -8.84 9.67
N HIS A 34 -8.63 -8.46 10.22
CA HIS A 34 -8.35 -7.05 10.47
C HIS A 34 -8.03 -6.33 9.17
N TYR A 35 -8.61 -5.14 8.98
CA TYR A 35 -8.34 -4.30 7.83
C TYR A 35 -7.68 -2.98 8.24
N LEU A 36 -6.57 -2.61 7.59
CA LEU A 36 -5.88 -1.35 7.80
C LEU A 36 -5.81 -0.56 6.48
N ALA A 37 -6.51 0.57 6.44
CA ALA A 37 -6.39 1.57 5.38
C ALA A 37 -5.26 2.56 5.74
N ALA A 38 -4.10 2.39 5.12
CA ALA A 38 -2.89 3.13 5.44
C ALA A 38 -2.63 4.35 4.53
N GLY A 39 -3.59 4.72 3.65
CA GLY A 39 -3.49 5.83 2.71
C GLY A 39 -2.80 5.44 1.40
N HIS A 40 -3.35 5.86 0.26
CA HIS A 40 -2.82 5.46 -1.05
C HIS A 40 -1.45 6.09 -1.28
N HIS A 41 -1.36 7.40 -1.13
CA HIS A 41 -0.10 8.12 -1.26
C HIS A 41 0.96 7.64 -0.25
N ALA A 42 0.56 7.42 1.01
CA ALA A 42 1.47 7.00 2.06
C ALA A 42 2.07 5.61 1.81
N THR A 43 1.31 4.67 1.23
CA THR A 43 1.79 3.32 0.94
C THR A 43 2.62 3.20 -0.34
N GLU A 44 2.50 4.16 -1.27
CA GLU A 44 3.12 4.05 -2.60
C GLU A 44 4.42 4.84 -2.78
N ARG A 45 4.75 5.76 -1.87
CA ARG A 45 5.99 6.56 -1.92
C ARG A 45 7.27 5.73 -1.76
N LEU A 46 7.21 4.65 -0.99
CA LEU A 46 8.40 3.86 -0.64
C LEU A 46 9.02 3.17 -1.85
N GLY A 47 8.19 2.67 -2.78
CA GLY A 47 8.65 1.94 -3.95
C GLY A 47 9.44 2.82 -4.92
N VAL A 48 8.90 3.99 -5.27
CA VAL A 48 9.57 4.93 -6.19
C VAL A 48 10.85 5.51 -5.59
N LYS A 49 10.86 5.76 -4.27
CA LYS A 49 12.06 6.20 -3.56
C LYS A 49 13.17 5.15 -3.63
N ALA A 50 12.86 3.89 -3.29
CA ALA A 50 13.83 2.79 -3.34
C ALA A 50 14.35 2.53 -4.76
N LEU A 51 13.48 2.67 -5.77
CA LEU A 51 13.90 2.60 -7.18
C LEU A 51 14.89 3.72 -7.53
N GLY A 52 14.60 4.94 -7.10
CA GLY A 52 15.49 6.09 -7.31
C GLY A 52 16.88 5.87 -6.71
N GLU A 53 16.93 5.39 -5.45
CA GLU A 53 18.18 5.03 -4.77
C GLU A 53 18.95 3.94 -5.53
N HIS A 54 18.27 2.88 -5.96
CA HIS A 54 18.90 1.79 -6.73
C HIS A 54 19.51 2.27 -8.06
N LEU A 55 18.82 3.17 -8.77
CA LEU A 55 19.31 3.72 -10.04
C LEU A 55 20.49 4.68 -9.83
N ALA A 56 20.46 5.51 -8.78
CA ALA A 56 21.55 6.39 -8.41
C ALA A 56 22.84 5.60 -8.12
N GLU A 57 22.74 4.54 -7.32
CA GLU A 57 23.86 3.66 -7.00
C GLU A 57 24.43 2.94 -8.23
N LYS A 58 23.56 2.35 -9.06
CA LYS A 58 23.97 1.48 -10.16
C LYS A 58 24.51 2.23 -11.37
N PHE A 59 24.00 3.42 -11.63
CA PHE A 59 24.28 4.17 -12.86
C PHE A 59 24.95 5.53 -12.61
N SER A 60 25.28 5.84 -11.34
CA SER A 60 25.88 7.13 -10.95
C SER A 60 25.05 8.33 -11.41
N LEU A 61 23.72 8.19 -11.32
CA LEU A 61 22.77 9.24 -11.65
C LEU A 61 22.50 10.12 -10.45
N GLU A 62 22.29 11.41 -10.69
CA GLU A 62 21.70 12.30 -9.69
C GLU A 62 20.19 12.09 -9.68
N VAL A 63 19.67 11.57 -8.57
CA VAL A 63 18.23 11.31 -8.38
C VAL A 63 17.74 12.10 -7.19
N CYS A 64 16.70 12.92 -7.41
CA CYS A 64 16.01 13.64 -6.35
C CYS A 64 14.59 13.10 -6.22
N PHE A 65 14.29 12.52 -5.06
CA PHE A 65 12.92 12.15 -4.71
C PHE A 65 12.21 13.39 -4.16
N ILE A 66 11.21 13.87 -4.89
CA ILE A 66 10.38 15.01 -4.47
C ILE A 66 9.08 14.46 -3.93
N ASP A 67 8.85 14.77 -2.66
CA ASP A 67 7.70 14.29 -1.95
C ASP A 67 6.66 15.39 -1.78
N LEU A 68 5.57 15.27 -2.53
CA LEU A 68 4.44 16.19 -2.47
C LEU A 68 3.32 15.50 -1.71
N GLU A 69 2.99 16.01 -0.51
CA GLU A 69 1.89 15.45 0.27
C GLU A 69 0.57 15.53 -0.51
N ASN A 70 0.00 14.36 -0.78
CA ASN A 70 -1.40 14.22 -1.15
C ASN A 70 -2.16 13.70 0.08
N PRO A 71 -3.24 14.38 0.53
CA PRO A 71 -4.03 13.96 1.68
C PRO A 71 -4.87 12.68 1.47
N VAL A 72 -4.80 12.05 0.29
CA VAL A 72 -5.53 10.81 -0.08
C VAL A 72 -4.54 9.67 -0.36
#